data_AF-A0A1C1CTC6-F1
#
_entry.id   AF-A0A1C1CTC6-F1
#
_cell.length_a   1.000
_cell.length_b   1.000
_cell.length_c   1.000
_cell.angle_alpha   90.00
_cell.angle_beta   90.00
_cell.angle_gamma   90.00
#
_symmetry.space_group_name_H-M   'P 1'
#
loop_
_entity.id
_entity.type
_entity.pdbx_description
1 polymer ?
#
loop_
_entity_poly.entity_id
_entity_poly.type
_entity_poly.pdbx_seq_one_letter_code
_entity_poly.pdbx_strand_id
1 'polypeptide(L)'
;MATKANGTEPTDVENLYHVLLSTSHIQRDPTGAIEKLQVCATFTDLKAAKAEAHKTLFEAGYEREWFTVYDTNQAEFAAHHVKRRTGLAVYAKAQDGTVFRSYVATTPNTQGFQSDAEDHKIHFPLYHVIETIVLYDEDDSGEARETNVEGSFRTYEEARQFASQVLLAPESGVTKDSFAQYDEAGPSEKDCGYGENVVVHAVGGNGENLLVSVLKGQELESVRLAEAAIRIRSN
;
A
#
# COMPACT_ATOMS: atom_id res chain seq x y z
N MET A 1 -38.22 -2.88 -37.03
CA MET A 1 -37.83 -2.38 -35.69
C MET A 1 -36.74 -3.31 -35.17
N ALA A 2 -35.48 -2.91 -35.28
CA ALA A 2 -34.37 -3.62 -34.66
C ALA A 2 -33.66 -2.61 -33.75
N THR A 3 -34.04 -2.62 -32.48
CA THR A 3 -33.36 -1.90 -31.41
C THR A 3 -31.95 -2.48 -31.30
N LYS A 4 -30.95 -1.68 -31.69
CA LYS A 4 -29.55 -2.01 -31.45
C LYS A 4 -29.36 -2.14 -29.94
N ALA A 5 -28.88 -3.30 -29.51
CA ALA A 5 -28.49 -3.56 -28.14
C ALA A 5 -27.44 -2.52 -27.72
N ASN A 6 -27.66 -1.90 -26.56
CA ASN A 6 -26.68 -1.08 -25.87
C ASN A 6 -25.43 -1.94 -25.64
N GLY A 7 -24.38 -1.68 -26.41
CA GLY A 7 -23.05 -2.21 -26.11
C GLY A 7 -22.62 -1.61 -24.78
N THR A 8 -22.51 -2.44 -23.76
CA THR A 8 -21.73 -2.14 -22.57
C THR A 8 -20.29 -2.02 -23.06
N GLU A 9 -19.81 -0.80 -23.31
CA GLU A 9 -18.40 -0.59 -23.63
C GLU A 9 -17.59 -1.14 -22.44
N PRO A 10 -16.59 -2.01 -22.68
CA PRO A 10 -15.72 -2.44 -21.61
C PRO A 10 -15.01 -1.19 -21.09
N THR A 11 -15.30 -0.82 -19.85
CA THR A 11 -14.52 0.17 -19.11
C THR A 11 -13.12 -0.39 -18.98
N ASP A 12 -12.24 0.02 -19.88
CA ASP A 12 -10.84 -0.38 -19.91
C ASP A 12 -10.14 0.34 -18.74
N VAL A 13 -10.35 -0.19 -17.54
CA VAL A 13 -9.67 0.27 -16.33
C VAL A 13 -8.23 -0.21 -16.44
N GLU A 14 -7.36 0.65 -16.97
CA GLU A 14 -5.95 0.33 -17.17
C GLU A 14 -5.17 0.24 -15.85
N ASN A 15 -5.59 0.99 -14.82
CA ASN A 15 -4.84 1.14 -13.58
C ASN A 15 -5.73 0.97 -12.34
N LEU A 16 -5.13 0.48 -11.27
CA LEU A 16 -5.67 0.45 -9.92
C LEU A 16 -4.99 1.51 -9.07
N TYR A 17 -5.75 2.10 -8.16
CA TYR A 17 -5.31 3.14 -7.25
C TYR A 17 -5.51 2.68 -5.82
N HIS A 18 -4.41 2.46 -5.10
CA HIS A 18 -4.41 1.91 -3.76
C HIS A 18 -4.21 3.03 -2.76
N VAL A 19 -5.05 3.09 -1.72
CA VAL A 19 -4.87 4.00 -0.60
C VAL A 19 -4.07 3.27 0.46
N LEU A 20 -2.91 3.82 0.80
CA LEU A 20 -2.03 3.29 1.82
C LEU A 20 -1.96 4.26 3.00
N LEU A 21 -1.96 3.69 4.20
CA LEU A 21 -1.67 4.39 5.44
C LEU A 21 -0.37 3.82 6.01
N SER A 22 0.63 4.67 6.18
CA SER A 22 1.84 4.31 6.90
C SER A 22 1.93 5.07 8.22
N THR A 23 2.38 4.37 9.26
CA THR A 23 2.59 4.90 10.60
C THR A 23 4.00 4.57 11.06
N SER A 24 4.80 5.58 11.40
CA SER A 24 6.19 5.44 11.84
C SER A 24 6.46 6.26 13.11
N HIS A 25 7.65 6.08 13.70
CA HIS A 25 8.04 6.67 15.00
C HIS A 25 7.08 6.33 16.14
N ILE A 26 6.46 5.14 16.09
CA ILE A 26 5.53 4.68 17.12
C ILE A 26 6.32 4.50 18.41
N GLN A 27 6.10 5.37 19.39
CA GLN A 27 6.77 5.24 20.67
C GLN A 27 6.38 3.92 21.33
N ARG A 28 7.39 3.15 21.74
CA ARG A 28 7.23 1.88 22.47
C ARG A 28 6.45 0.83 21.68
N ASP A 29 6.61 0.76 20.36
CA ASP A 29 6.14 -0.40 19.62
C ASP A 29 6.85 -1.66 20.17
N PRO A 30 6.14 -2.60 20.83
CA PRO A 30 6.76 -3.80 21.38
C PRO A 30 7.29 -4.72 20.27
N THR A 31 6.84 -4.55 19.02
CA THR A 31 7.34 -5.29 17.86
C THR A 31 8.64 -4.71 17.31
N GLY A 32 9.00 -3.47 17.71
CA GLY A 32 10.14 -2.75 17.16
C GLY A 32 9.97 -2.36 15.69
N ALA A 33 8.75 -2.39 15.14
CA ALA A 33 8.52 -1.99 13.77
C ALA A 33 8.84 -0.51 13.57
N ILE A 34 9.79 -0.24 12.65
CA ILE A 34 10.18 1.12 12.29
C ILE A 34 9.02 1.85 11.59
N GLU A 35 8.26 1.10 10.78
CA GLU A 35 7.06 1.58 10.10
C GLU A 35 6.05 0.45 9.96
N LYS A 36 4.78 0.74 10.25
CA LYS A 36 3.65 -0.12 9.95
C LYS A 36 2.94 0.40 8.71
N LEU A 37 2.68 -0.49 7.75
CA LEU A 37 1.98 -0.17 6.52
C LEU A 37 0.67 -0.92 6.42
N GLN A 38 -0.39 -0.23 5.99
CA GLN A 38 -1.69 -0.81 5.70
C GLN A 38 -2.18 -0.37 4.32
N VAL A 39 -2.68 -1.31 3.52
CA VAL A 39 -3.44 -1.00 2.30
C VAL A 39 -4.92 -0.93 2.68
N CYS A 40 -5.48 0.28 2.73
CA CYS A 40 -6.80 0.57 3.26
C CYS A 40 -7.92 0.25 2.26
N ALA A 41 -7.72 0.60 0.99
CA ALA A 41 -8.70 0.41 -0.07
C ALA A 41 -8.04 0.42 -1.45
N THR A 42 -8.72 -0.13 -2.45
CA THR A 42 -8.31 -0.07 -3.85
C THR A 42 -9.47 0.43 -4.71
N PHE A 43 -9.17 1.33 -5.63
CA PHE A 43 -10.12 1.96 -6.53
C PHE A 43 -9.70 1.79 -7.98
N THR A 44 -10.67 1.93 -8.89
CA THR A 44 -10.44 2.01 -10.33
C THR A 44 -10.44 3.45 -10.84
N ASP A 45 -10.69 4.42 -9.97
CA ASP A 45 -10.70 5.85 -10.27
C ASP A 45 -9.75 6.62 -9.35
N LEU A 46 -8.87 7.42 -9.94
CA LEU A 46 -7.84 8.16 -9.20
C LEU A 46 -8.46 9.24 -8.31
N LYS A 47 -9.56 9.86 -8.74
CA LYS A 47 -10.21 10.93 -7.99
C LYS A 47 -10.87 10.36 -6.74
N ALA A 48 -11.53 9.21 -6.83
CA ALA A 48 -12.08 8.48 -5.70
C ALA A 48 -10.97 8.08 -4.71
N ALA A 49 -9.87 7.49 -5.19
CA ALA A 49 -8.74 7.13 -4.33
C ALA A 49 -8.12 8.34 -3.62
N LYS A 50 -7.97 9.48 -4.30
CA LYS A 50 -7.48 10.72 -3.67
C LYS A 50 -8.45 11.24 -2.61
N ALA A 51 -9.75 11.24 -2.89
CA ALA A 51 -10.75 11.65 -1.91
C ALA A 51 -10.70 10.75 -0.66
N GLU A 52 -10.58 9.44 -0.85
CA GLU A 52 -10.42 8.47 0.22
C GLU A 52 -9.15 8.73 1.05
N ALA A 53 -8.01 8.94 0.38
CA ALA A 53 -6.73 9.18 1.05
C ALA A 53 -6.77 10.39 2.00
N HIS A 54 -7.55 11.43 1.68
CA HIS A 54 -7.69 12.62 2.55
C HIS A 54 -8.57 12.40 3.78
N LYS A 55 -9.45 11.39 3.77
CA LYS A 55 -10.32 11.06 4.92
C LYS A 55 -9.85 9.82 5.70
N THR A 56 -8.89 9.06 5.19
CA THR A 56 -8.40 7.80 5.78
C THR A 56 -8.07 7.90 7.27
N LEU A 57 -7.42 8.98 7.72
CA LEU A 57 -7.09 9.14 9.15
C LEU A 57 -8.34 9.34 10.02
N PHE A 58 -9.28 10.16 9.58
CA PHE A 58 -10.53 10.40 10.32
C PHE A 58 -11.41 9.16 10.32
N GLU A 59 -11.45 8.46 9.18
CA GLU A 59 -12.11 7.18 9.10
C GLU A 59 -11.45 6.18 10.03
N ALA A 60 -10.13 6.14 10.17
CA ALA A 60 -9.44 5.29 11.15
C ALA A 60 -9.71 5.69 12.62
N GLY A 61 -10.46 6.76 12.87
CA GLY A 61 -10.86 7.22 14.20
C GLY A 61 -9.94 8.27 14.82
N TYR A 62 -8.97 8.80 14.07
CA TYR A 62 -8.14 9.90 14.53
C TYR A 62 -8.86 11.23 14.39
N GLU A 63 -8.64 12.16 15.33
CA GLU A 63 -9.20 13.52 15.27
C GLU A 63 -8.11 14.53 14.92
N ARG A 64 -8.51 15.66 14.32
CA ARG A 64 -7.56 16.68 13.84
C ARG A 64 -6.73 17.24 14.99
N GLU A 65 -7.34 17.37 16.17
CA GLU A 65 -6.76 17.90 17.40
C GLU A 65 -5.64 17.03 17.96
N TRP A 66 -5.58 15.74 17.58
CA TRP A 66 -4.53 14.83 18.05
C TRP A 66 -3.20 15.07 17.33
N PHE A 67 -3.22 15.85 16.25
CA PHE A 67 -2.06 16.13 15.42
C PHE A 67 -1.51 17.53 15.66
N THR A 68 -0.24 17.59 16.08
CA THR A 68 0.55 18.83 16.17
C THR A 68 0.88 19.39 14.79
N VAL A 69 1.02 18.51 13.80
CA VAL A 69 1.19 18.84 12.38
C VAL A 69 0.15 18.06 11.59
N TYR A 70 -0.57 18.72 10.70
CA TYR A 70 -1.44 18.06 9.74
C TYR A 70 -1.45 18.89 8.48
N ASP A 71 -1.01 18.29 7.40
CA ASP A 71 -0.79 18.94 6.14
C ASP A 71 -1.37 18.07 5.02
N THR A 72 -1.92 18.74 4.03
CA THR A 72 -2.52 18.13 2.83
C THR A 72 -2.06 18.84 1.56
N ASN A 73 -1.26 19.90 1.70
CA ASN A 73 -0.79 20.71 0.61
C ASN A 73 0.56 20.18 0.13
N GLN A 74 0.62 19.79 -1.15
CA GLN A 74 1.85 19.25 -1.74
C GLN A 74 3.06 20.19 -1.63
N ALA A 75 2.82 21.51 -1.63
CA ALA A 75 3.88 22.50 -1.47
C ALA A 75 4.51 22.48 -0.07
N GLU A 76 3.71 22.16 0.95
CA GLU A 76 4.11 22.18 2.36
C GLU A 76 4.80 20.86 2.78
N PHE A 77 4.51 19.74 2.10
CA PHE A 77 5.19 18.46 2.33
C PHE A 77 6.72 18.53 2.19
N ALA A 78 7.23 19.47 1.39
CA ALA A 78 8.67 19.73 1.26
C ALA A 78 9.33 20.08 2.61
N ALA A 79 8.62 20.83 3.45
CA ALA A 79 9.10 21.32 4.74
C ALA A 79 9.21 20.20 5.78
N HIS A 80 8.54 19.07 5.56
CA HIS A 80 8.56 17.91 6.45
C HIS A 80 9.65 16.90 6.10
N HIS A 81 10.54 17.22 5.14
CA HIS A 81 11.59 16.32 4.66
C HIS A 81 11.05 14.95 4.22
N VAL A 82 9.79 14.90 3.77
CA VAL A 82 9.21 13.68 3.22
C VAL A 82 9.86 13.43 1.87
N LYS A 83 10.73 12.41 1.82
CA LYS A 83 11.53 12.09 0.62
C LYS A 83 10.64 11.72 -0.55
N ARG A 84 9.70 10.78 -0.33
CA ARG A 84 8.73 10.37 -1.35
C ARG A 84 7.37 11.00 -1.11
N ARG A 85 7.05 12.00 -1.94
CA ARG A 85 5.77 12.75 -1.93
C ARG A 85 4.82 12.31 -3.04
N THR A 86 5.27 11.45 -3.94
CA THR A 86 4.45 10.97 -5.05
C THR A 86 3.23 10.24 -4.50
N GLY A 87 2.04 10.75 -4.85
CA GLY A 87 0.78 10.22 -4.34
C GLY A 87 0.43 10.63 -2.90
N LEU A 88 1.31 11.33 -2.17
CA LEU A 88 1.04 11.79 -0.81
C LEU A 88 -0.15 12.73 -0.79
N ALA A 89 -1.12 12.40 0.06
CA ALA A 89 -2.36 13.13 0.24
C ALA A 89 -2.41 13.79 1.62
N VAL A 90 -1.92 13.09 2.65
CA VAL A 90 -1.88 13.60 4.02
C VAL A 90 -0.56 13.28 4.68
N TYR A 91 0.02 14.27 5.34
CA TYR A 91 1.10 14.11 6.30
C TYR A 91 0.62 14.61 7.66
N ALA A 92 0.70 13.78 8.69
CA ALA A 92 0.33 14.18 10.04
C ALA A 92 1.33 13.70 11.09
N LYS A 93 1.50 14.48 12.17
CA LYS A 93 2.37 14.14 13.29
C LYS A 93 1.64 14.34 14.61
N ALA A 94 1.52 13.27 15.38
CA ALA A 94 0.92 13.29 16.71
C ALA A 94 1.87 13.91 17.75
N GLN A 95 1.34 14.23 18.93
CA GLN A 95 2.10 14.86 20.02
C GLN A 95 3.26 14.01 20.55
N ASP A 96 3.11 12.67 20.52
CA ASP A 96 4.15 11.72 20.92
C ASP A 96 5.26 11.56 19.85
N GLY A 97 5.11 12.20 18.70
CA GLY A 97 6.05 12.12 17.59
C GLY A 97 5.68 11.10 16.52
N THR A 98 4.66 10.26 16.74
CA THR A 98 4.18 9.31 15.74
C THR A 98 3.79 10.05 14.46
N VAL A 99 4.31 9.58 13.33
CA VAL A 99 4.07 10.17 12.01
C VAL A 99 3.11 9.28 11.25
N PHE A 100 2.15 9.89 10.57
CA PHE A 100 1.16 9.24 9.73
C PHE A 100 1.25 9.80 8.32
N ARG A 101 1.21 8.91 7.33
CA ARG A 101 1.21 9.27 5.92
C ARG A 101 0.09 8.52 5.20
N SER A 102 -0.80 9.26 4.57
CA SER A 102 -1.82 8.70 3.68
C SER A 102 -1.47 9.05 2.23
N TYR A 103 -1.38 8.05 1.37
CA TYR A 103 -0.98 8.25 -0.02
C TYR A 103 -1.65 7.27 -0.98
N VAL A 104 -1.69 7.66 -2.25
CA VAL A 104 -2.23 6.85 -3.34
C VAL A 104 -1.10 6.27 -4.17
N ALA A 105 -0.96 4.94 -4.17
CA ALA A 105 -0.12 4.22 -5.11
C ALA A 105 -0.93 3.82 -6.35
N THR A 106 -0.25 3.67 -7.50
CA THR A 106 -0.87 3.27 -8.76
C THR A 106 -0.21 2.01 -9.28
N THR A 107 -1.00 1.02 -9.72
CA THR A 107 -0.49 -0.18 -10.40
C THR A 107 -1.28 -0.50 -11.66
N PRO A 108 -0.68 -1.17 -12.65
CA PRO A 108 -1.44 -1.68 -13.79
C PRO A 108 -2.50 -2.71 -13.36
N ASN A 109 -3.71 -2.62 -13.93
CA ASN A 109 -4.81 -3.53 -13.66
C ASN A 109 -4.69 -4.82 -14.51
N THR A 110 -3.62 -5.57 -14.33
CA THR A 110 -3.34 -6.79 -15.11
C THR A 110 -4.38 -7.89 -14.94
N GLN A 111 -5.15 -7.84 -13.84
CA GLN A 111 -6.20 -8.80 -13.51
C GLN A 111 -7.58 -8.40 -14.05
N GLY A 112 -7.72 -7.21 -14.65
CA GLY A 112 -8.99 -6.71 -15.16
C GLY A 112 -10.05 -6.52 -14.07
N PHE A 113 -9.63 -6.20 -12.84
CA PHE A 113 -10.57 -5.97 -11.75
C PHE A 113 -11.49 -4.80 -12.05
N GLN A 114 -12.75 -4.95 -11.64
CA GLN A 114 -13.79 -3.95 -11.75
C GLN A 114 -14.25 -3.57 -10.35
N SER A 115 -14.61 -2.31 -10.18
CA SER A 115 -15.16 -1.76 -8.94
C SER A 115 -16.68 -1.68 -8.99
N ASP A 116 -17.27 -1.32 -7.85
CA ASP A 116 -18.64 -0.82 -7.84
C ASP A 116 -18.74 0.52 -8.59
N ALA A 117 -19.84 0.72 -9.32
CA ALA A 117 -20.01 1.88 -10.18
C ALA A 117 -20.29 3.18 -9.40
N GLU A 118 -20.77 3.10 -8.16
CA GLU A 118 -21.14 4.26 -7.36
C GLU A 118 -19.94 4.87 -6.62
N ASP A 119 -19.06 4.03 -6.05
CA ASP A 119 -17.92 4.49 -5.24
C ASP A 119 -16.54 4.21 -5.87
N HIS A 120 -16.51 3.50 -7.00
CA HIS A 120 -15.28 3.08 -7.70
C HIS A 120 -14.34 2.22 -6.88
N LYS A 121 -14.80 1.64 -5.77
CA LYS A 121 -14.03 0.80 -4.85
C LYS A 121 -14.16 -0.67 -5.22
N ILE A 122 -13.05 -1.40 -5.06
CA ILE A 122 -13.04 -2.87 -5.11
C ILE A 122 -13.40 -3.40 -3.73
N HIS A 123 -14.59 -4.00 -3.62
CA HIS A 123 -15.15 -4.49 -2.35
C HIS A 123 -14.75 -5.92 -1.96
N PHE A 124 -14.19 -6.69 -2.89
CA PHE A 124 -13.68 -8.02 -2.56
C PHE A 124 -12.24 -7.96 -2.01
N PRO A 125 -11.85 -8.89 -1.11
CA PRO A 125 -10.50 -8.90 -0.57
C PRO A 125 -9.44 -9.05 -1.66
N LEU A 126 -8.39 -8.24 -1.54
CA LEU A 126 -7.20 -8.30 -2.38
C LEU A 126 -5.97 -8.60 -1.54
N TYR A 127 -4.95 -9.18 -2.17
CA TYR A 127 -3.61 -9.34 -1.64
C TYR A 127 -2.65 -8.54 -2.52
N HIS A 128 -1.92 -7.63 -1.91
CA HIS A 128 -1.04 -6.68 -2.57
C HIS A 128 0.41 -7.10 -2.35
N VAL A 129 1.20 -7.10 -3.41
CA VAL A 129 2.64 -7.24 -3.33
C VAL A 129 3.23 -5.85 -3.17
N ILE A 130 3.95 -5.66 -2.07
CA ILE A 130 4.52 -4.38 -1.68
C ILE A 130 6.03 -4.52 -1.66
N GLU A 131 6.73 -3.69 -2.42
CA GLU A 131 8.18 -3.53 -2.29
C GLU A 131 8.47 -2.34 -1.37
N THR A 132 9.27 -2.56 -0.34
CA THR A 132 9.84 -1.48 0.49
C THR A 132 11.35 -1.44 0.30
N ILE A 133 11.87 -0.30 -0.15
CA ILE A 133 13.30 -0.03 -0.28
C ILE A 133 13.76 0.75 0.95
N VAL A 134 14.73 0.24 1.69
CA VAL A 134 15.36 0.93 2.82
C VAL A 134 16.68 1.56 2.37
N LEU A 135 16.73 2.89 2.43
CA LEU A 135 17.80 3.72 1.87
C LEU A 135 18.87 4.02 2.94
N TYR A 136 19.66 3.00 3.30
CA TYR A 136 20.68 3.09 4.35
C TYR A 136 21.84 4.04 4.03
N ASP A 137 22.09 4.30 2.75
CA ASP A 137 23.05 5.28 2.27
C ASP A 137 22.63 6.72 2.59
N GLU A 138 21.33 6.96 2.76
CA GLU A 138 20.79 8.26 3.13
C GLU A 138 20.53 8.40 4.63
N ASP A 139 20.28 7.29 5.33
CA ASP A 139 19.99 7.24 6.77
C ASP A 139 20.29 5.85 7.34
N ASP A 140 21.27 5.78 8.24
CA ASP A 140 21.73 4.52 8.83
C ASP A 140 20.74 3.92 9.84
N SER A 141 19.70 4.66 10.22
CA SER A 141 18.63 4.16 11.12
C SER A 141 17.59 3.29 10.39
N GLY A 142 17.50 3.39 9.07
CA GLY A 142 16.50 2.67 8.25
C GLY A 142 15.10 3.27 8.31
N GLU A 143 14.96 4.53 8.75
CA GLU A 143 13.72 5.31 8.70
C GLU A 143 13.43 5.81 7.27
N ALA A 144 14.48 6.05 6.48
CA ALA A 144 14.36 6.39 5.06
C ALA A 144 13.88 5.17 4.26
N ARG A 145 12.57 5.17 3.96
CA ARG A 145 11.90 4.08 3.24
C ARG A 145 11.10 4.59 2.06
N GLU A 146 11.14 3.82 0.99
CA GLU A 146 10.23 3.97 -0.15
C GLU A 146 9.36 2.74 -0.30
N THR A 147 8.06 2.93 -0.55
CA THR A 147 7.11 1.85 -0.69
C THR A 147 6.40 1.92 -2.03
N ASN A 148 6.40 0.80 -2.76
CA ASN A 148 5.68 0.61 -4.00
C ASN A 148 4.67 -0.52 -3.84
N VAL A 149 3.51 -0.37 -4.49
CA VAL A 149 2.64 -1.51 -4.76
C VAL A 149 3.07 -2.05 -6.12
N GLU A 150 3.43 -3.32 -6.19
CA GLU A 150 3.93 -3.97 -7.41
C GLU A 150 2.84 -4.75 -8.14
N GLY A 151 1.83 -5.22 -7.40
CA GLY A 151 0.72 -5.98 -7.97
C GLY A 151 -0.38 -6.26 -6.97
N SER A 152 -1.56 -6.64 -7.46
CA SER A 152 -2.73 -6.98 -6.65
C SER A 152 -3.41 -8.23 -7.18
N PHE A 153 -3.78 -9.14 -6.28
CA PHE A 153 -4.27 -10.49 -6.61
C PHE A 153 -5.45 -10.87 -5.71
N ARG A 154 -6.24 -11.88 -6.12
CA ARG A 154 -7.41 -12.34 -5.34
C ARG A 154 -7.02 -13.30 -4.22
N THR A 155 -5.93 -14.03 -4.40
CA THR A 155 -5.46 -15.02 -3.45
C THR A 155 -4.08 -14.67 -2.93
N TYR A 156 -3.77 -15.16 -1.73
CA TYR A 156 -2.45 -14.98 -1.14
C TYR A 156 -1.39 -15.73 -1.95
N GLU A 157 -1.75 -16.90 -2.48
CA GLU A 157 -0.88 -17.77 -3.25
C GLU A 157 -0.41 -17.11 -4.56
N GLU A 158 -1.32 -16.46 -5.29
CA GLU A 158 -0.98 -15.68 -6.49
C GLU A 158 -0.05 -14.50 -6.15
N ALA A 159 -0.38 -13.74 -5.09
CA ALA A 159 0.45 -12.63 -4.66
C ALA A 159 1.83 -13.10 -4.19
N ARG A 160 1.91 -14.22 -3.46
CA ARG A 160 3.18 -14.82 -3.01
C ARG A 160 4.02 -15.29 -4.19
N GLN A 161 3.41 -15.93 -5.19
CA GLN A 161 4.11 -16.35 -6.40
C GLN A 161 4.71 -15.15 -7.16
N PHE A 162 3.96 -14.05 -7.27
CA PHE A 162 4.45 -12.83 -7.88
C PHE A 162 5.56 -12.18 -7.03
N ALA A 163 5.40 -12.13 -5.70
CA ALA A 163 6.40 -11.60 -4.78
C ALA A 163 7.76 -12.32 -4.90
N SER A 164 7.76 -13.65 -5.05
CA SER A 164 8.98 -14.44 -5.29
C SER A 164 9.73 -14.10 -6.59
N GLN A 165 9.09 -13.39 -7.52
CA GLN A 165 9.62 -13.10 -8.85
C GLN A 165 9.86 -11.61 -9.10
N VAL A 166 9.26 -10.72 -8.30
CA VAL A 166 9.20 -9.28 -8.61
C VAL A 166 10.58 -8.61 -8.72
N LEU A 167 11.57 -9.09 -7.96
CA LEU A 167 12.94 -8.58 -8.01
C LEU A 167 13.82 -9.26 -9.07
N LEU A 168 13.29 -10.27 -9.76
CA LEU A 168 14.04 -11.10 -10.70
C LEU A 168 13.68 -10.73 -12.12
N ALA A 169 14.70 -10.58 -12.97
CA ALA A 169 14.54 -10.38 -14.40
C ALA A 169 15.50 -11.31 -15.15
N PRO A 170 15.18 -12.62 -15.27
CA PRO A 170 16.06 -13.61 -15.88
C PRO A 170 16.49 -13.26 -17.31
N GLU A 171 15.58 -12.65 -18.09
CA GLU A 171 15.84 -12.15 -19.44
C GLU A 171 16.93 -11.06 -19.48
N SER A 172 17.09 -10.32 -18.39
CA SER A 172 18.14 -9.31 -18.20
C SER A 172 19.32 -9.83 -17.36
N GLY A 173 19.33 -11.13 -17.03
CA GLY A 173 20.37 -11.76 -16.21
C GLY A 173 20.29 -11.45 -14.70
N VAL A 174 19.23 -10.78 -14.25
CA VAL A 174 19.02 -10.51 -12.82
C VAL A 174 18.41 -11.75 -12.18
N THR A 175 19.20 -12.42 -11.35
CA THR A 175 18.83 -13.63 -10.61
C THR A 175 19.11 -13.42 -9.12
N LYS A 176 18.83 -14.42 -8.29
CA LYS A 176 19.13 -14.34 -6.85
C LYS A 176 20.61 -14.06 -6.57
N ASP A 177 21.50 -14.63 -7.38
CA ASP A 177 22.96 -14.45 -7.26
C ASP A 177 23.42 -13.04 -7.67
N SER A 178 22.53 -12.22 -8.25
CA SER A 178 22.81 -10.81 -8.56
C SER A 178 22.77 -9.91 -7.31
N PHE A 179 22.24 -10.41 -6.20
CA PHE A 179 22.15 -9.70 -4.93
C PHE A 179 23.26 -10.14 -3.98
N ALA A 180 23.72 -9.23 -3.11
CA ALA A 180 24.70 -9.56 -2.08
C ALA A 180 24.15 -10.55 -1.05
N GLN A 181 22.84 -10.50 -0.84
CA GLN A 181 22.06 -11.40 0.00
C GLN A 181 20.65 -11.52 -0.60
N TYR A 182 20.07 -12.72 -0.53
CA TYR A 182 18.71 -13.00 -0.99
C TYR A 182 18.09 -14.09 -0.12
N ASP A 183 17.15 -13.71 0.75
CA ASP A 183 16.42 -14.58 1.63
C ASP A 183 14.95 -14.63 1.22
N GLU A 184 14.43 -15.84 1.05
CA GLU A 184 13.05 -16.06 0.66
C GLU A 184 12.37 -16.99 1.67
N ALA A 185 11.15 -16.64 2.05
CA ALA A 185 10.33 -17.45 2.95
C ALA A 185 10.13 -18.85 2.38
N GLY A 186 10.20 -19.87 3.25
CA GLY A 186 9.88 -21.24 2.89
C GLY A 186 8.45 -21.39 2.35
N PRO A 187 8.13 -22.47 1.61
CA PRO A 187 6.83 -22.62 0.94
C PRO A 187 5.59 -22.50 1.83
N SER A 188 5.71 -22.83 3.12
CA SER A 188 4.65 -22.72 4.13
C SER A 188 4.80 -21.52 5.06
N GLU A 189 5.86 -20.73 4.91
CA GLU A 189 6.17 -19.57 5.72
C GLU A 189 5.62 -18.29 5.06
N LYS A 190 5.22 -17.34 5.90
CA LYS A 190 4.68 -16.04 5.46
C LYS A 190 5.74 -14.94 5.47
N ASP A 191 6.85 -15.16 6.15
CA ASP A 191 7.96 -14.24 6.22
C ASP A 191 9.31 -14.96 6.19
N CYS A 192 10.35 -14.27 5.75
CA CYS A 192 11.74 -14.74 5.71
C CYS A 192 12.55 -14.32 6.94
N GLY A 193 11.90 -13.83 8.01
CA GLY A 193 12.57 -13.34 9.22
C GLY A 193 12.97 -11.86 9.21
N TYR A 194 12.68 -11.12 8.13
CA TYR A 194 12.99 -9.68 7.99
C TYR A 194 11.80 -8.73 8.23
N GLY A 195 10.69 -9.26 8.73
CA GLY A 195 9.49 -8.50 9.06
C GLY A 195 8.22 -9.28 8.81
N GLU A 196 7.13 -8.88 9.44
CA GLU A 196 5.84 -9.56 9.26
C GLU A 196 5.39 -9.49 7.79
N ASN A 197 5.05 -10.63 7.21
CA ASN A 197 4.61 -10.80 5.81
C ASN A 197 5.68 -10.50 4.74
N VAL A 198 6.95 -10.31 5.11
CA VAL A 198 8.07 -10.11 4.15
C VAL A 198 8.46 -11.45 3.53
N VAL A 199 7.97 -11.73 2.32
CA VAL A 199 8.24 -12.98 1.59
C VAL A 199 9.67 -13.04 1.06
N VAL A 200 10.21 -11.91 0.61
CA VAL A 200 11.59 -11.81 0.10
C VAL A 200 12.30 -10.64 0.76
N HIS A 201 13.54 -10.87 1.20
CA HIS A 201 14.50 -9.84 1.53
C HIS A 201 15.71 -9.98 0.60
N ALA A 202 16.14 -8.88 0.00
CA ALA A 202 17.35 -8.85 -0.81
C ALA A 202 18.20 -7.62 -0.46
N VAL A 203 19.51 -7.76 -0.60
CA VAL A 203 20.46 -6.65 -0.43
C VAL A 203 21.13 -6.35 -1.77
N GLY A 204 20.90 -5.14 -2.28
CA GLY A 204 21.51 -4.66 -3.52
C GLY A 204 23.02 -4.46 -3.41
N GLY A 205 23.69 -4.27 -4.55
CA GLY A 205 25.15 -4.09 -4.59
C GLY A 205 25.66 -2.81 -3.90
N ASN A 206 24.80 -1.81 -3.73
CA ASN A 206 25.05 -0.58 -2.97
C ASN A 206 24.71 -0.70 -1.47
N GLY A 207 24.18 -1.84 -1.01
CA GLY A 207 23.76 -2.05 0.37
C GLY A 207 22.30 -1.66 0.66
N GLU A 208 21.54 -1.21 -0.33
CA GLU A 208 20.11 -0.96 -0.15
C GLU A 208 19.37 -2.28 0.14
N ASN A 209 18.40 -2.22 1.05
CA ASN A 209 17.63 -3.40 1.42
C ASN A 209 16.26 -3.34 0.75
N LEU A 210 15.92 -4.40 0.02
CA LEU A 210 14.66 -4.57 -0.67
C LEU A 210 13.82 -5.58 0.12
N LEU A 211 12.64 -5.17 0.55
CA LEU A 211 11.70 -5.99 1.32
C LEU A 211 10.41 -6.16 0.52
N VAL A 212 10.15 -7.37 0.03
CA VAL A 212 8.92 -7.69 -0.69
C VAL A 212 7.94 -8.37 0.25
N SER A 213 6.80 -7.73 0.50
CA SER A 213 5.76 -8.21 1.41
C SER A 213 4.47 -8.52 0.68
N VAL A 214 3.69 -9.46 1.20
CA VAL A 214 2.32 -9.71 0.74
C VAL A 214 1.33 -9.26 1.81
N LEU A 215 0.66 -8.13 1.55
CA LEU A 215 -0.33 -7.56 2.48
C LEU A 215 -1.75 -7.80 1.98
N LYS A 216 -2.60 -8.32 2.86
CA LYS A 216 -4.04 -8.34 2.59
C LYS A 216 -4.58 -6.91 2.69
N GLY A 217 -5.33 -6.47 1.69
CA GLY A 217 -6.12 -5.24 1.76
C GLY A 217 -7.09 -5.32 2.93
N GLN A 218 -7.01 -4.34 3.83
CA GLN A 218 -7.80 -4.29 5.04
C GLN A 218 -8.48 -2.96 5.14
N GLU A 219 -9.79 -3.00 4.95
CA GLU A 219 -10.63 -1.86 5.24
C GLU A 219 -10.57 -1.50 6.72
N LEU A 220 -10.50 -0.20 6.98
CA LEU A 220 -10.52 0.36 8.32
C LEU A 220 -11.78 -0.13 9.07
N GLU A 221 -11.60 -0.59 10.30
CA GLU A 221 -12.65 -1.29 11.05
C GLU A 221 -13.89 -0.44 11.29
N SER A 222 -13.68 0.84 11.58
CA SER A 222 -14.69 1.90 11.63
C SER A 222 -15.55 2.01 10.37
N VAL A 223 -14.93 1.94 9.18
CA VAL A 223 -15.65 1.98 7.89
C VAL A 223 -16.47 0.71 7.71
N ARG A 224 -15.88 -0.47 8.00
CA ARG A 224 -16.60 -1.75 7.99
C ARG A 224 -17.85 -1.73 8.88
N LEU A 225 -17.74 -1.17 10.09
CA LEU A 225 -18.86 -1.07 11.03
C LEU A 225 -19.94 -0.10 10.53
N ALA A 226 -19.54 1.03 9.93
CA ALA A 226 -20.47 2.01 9.37
C ALA A 226 -21.24 1.45 8.15
N GLU A 227 -20.54 0.82 7.21
CA GLU A 227 -21.17 0.20 6.04
C GLU A 227 -22.12 -0.95 6.45
N ALA A 228 -21.73 -1.79 7.41
CA ALA A 228 -22.58 -2.84 7.94
C ALA A 228 -23.86 -2.29 8.58
N ALA A 229 -23.76 -1.18 9.33
CA ALA A 229 -24.92 -0.53 9.94
C ALA A 229 -25.89 0.05 8.90
N ILE A 230 -25.40 0.58 7.78
CA ILE A 230 -26.23 1.07 6.68
C ILE A 230 -26.99 -0.10 6.02
N ARG A 231 -26.30 -1.21 5.70
CA ARG A 231 -26.92 -2.40 5.09
C ARG A 231 -28.03 -3.00 5.95
N ILE A 232 -27.90 -2.95 7.28
CA ILE A 232 -28.95 -3.41 8.20
C ILE A 232 -30.20 -2.53 8.15
N ARG A 233 -30.05 -1.20 7.95
CA ARG A 233 -31.20 -0.27 7.88
C ARG A 233 -31.94 -0.32 6.55
N SER A 234 -31.29 -0.83 5.50
CA SER A 234 -31.85 -0.92 4.15
C SER A 234 -32.66 -2.20 3.90
N ASN A 235 -32.70 -3.13 4.86
CA ASN A 235 -33.48 -4.38 4.82
C ASN A 235 -34.67 -4.32 5.78
#